data_AF-A0A349XXP0-F1
#
_entry.id   AF-A0A349XXP0-F1
#
_cell.length_a   1.000
_cell.length_b   1.000
_cell.length_c   1.000
_cell.angle_alpha   90.00
_cell.angle_beta   90.00
_cell.angle_gamma   90.00
#
_symmetry.space_group_name_H-M   'P 1'
#
loop_
_entity.id
_entity.type
_entity.pdbx_description
1 polymer ?
#
loop_
_entity_poly.entity_id
_entity_poly.type
_entity_poly.pdbx_seq_one_letter_code
_entity_poly.pdbx_strand_id
1 'polypeptide(L)'
;MMNAPLARALLSAVAAGLMTAASAMAETKGSPSMVTGGITSQPIGHYEFCQKYADECNIRSKATPPPRVTDYGWGVIREVNTSVNTTIVAMTDQEIYGKDEVWEYPTTAGDCEDFV
;
A
#
# COMPACT_ATOMS: atom_id res chain seq x y z
N MET A 1 13.92 -8.53 55.51
CA MET A 1 15.16 -7.76 55.30
C MET A 1 15.70 -8.17 53.94
N MET A 2 15.47 -7.37 52.90
CA MET A 2 15.97 -7.70 51.56
C MET A 2 17.46 -7.38 51.52
N ASN A 3 18.31 -8.37 51.24
CA ASN A 3 19.76 -8.22 51.30
C ASN A 3 20.21 -7.11 50.34
N ALA A 4 20.99 -6.14 50.86
CA ALA A 4 21.55 -5.01 50.12
C ALA A 4 22.16 -5.35 48.74
N PRO A 5 22.84 -6.50 48.52
CA PRO A 5 23.31 -6.89 47.19
C PRO A 5 22.17 -7.23 46.21
N LEU A 6 21.08 -7.83 46.68
CA LEU A 6 19.93 -8.18 45.86
C LEU A 6 19.14 -6.94 45.43
N ALA A 7 19.00 -5.97 46.34
CA ALA A 7 18.39 -4.67 46.02
C ALA A 7 19.20 -3.89 44.99
N ARG A 8 20.54 -3.90 45.10
CA ARG A 8 21.44 -3.28 44.12
C ARG A 8 21.38 -3.96 42.75
N ALA A 9 21.35 -5.30 42.72
CA ALA A 9 21.22 -6.05 41.47
C ALA A 9 19.90 -5.79 40.76
N LEU A 10 18.79 -5.70 41.50
CA LEU A 10 17.47 -5.34 40.97
C LEU A 10 17.44 -3.91 40.42
N LEU A 11 18.02 -2.94 41.14
CA LEU A 11 18.13 -1.56 40.67
C LEU A 11 18.97 -1.43 39.39
N SER A 12 20.07 -2.17 39.28
CA SER A 12 20.91 -2.21 38.07
C SER A 12 20.19 -2.87 36.88
N ALA A 13 19.41 -3.93 37.12
CA ALA A 13 18.65 -4.60 36.07
C ALA A 13 17.50 -3.71 35.53
N VAL A 14 16.82 -2.97 36.41
CA VAL A 14 15.77 -2.01 36.00
C VAL A 14 16.36 -0.85 35.21
N ALA A 15 17.50 -0.30 35.63
CA ALA A 15 18.18 0.78 34.92
C ALA A 15 18.68 0.35 33.52
N ALA A 16 19.17 -0.90 33.38
CA ALA A 16 19.57 -1.45 32.09
C ALA A 16 18.36 -1.69 31.15
N GLY A 17 17.23 -2.16 31.68
CA GLY A 17 16.00 -2.36 30.91
C GLY A 17 15.33 -1.06 30.43
N LEU A 18 15.49 0.04 31.18
CA LEU A 18 14.97 1.36 30.79
C LEU A 18 15.79 2.00 29.65
N MET A 19 17.09 1.70 29.54
CA MET A 19 17.94 2.25 28.48
C MET A 19 17.79 1.53 27.13
N THR A 20 17.37 0.26 27.11
CA THR A 20 17.09 -0.47 25.86
C THR A 20 15.73 -0.16 25.24
N ALA A 21 14.80 0.44 25.99
CA ALA A 21 13.50 0.86 25.45
C ALA A 21 13.57 2.19 24.66
N ALA A 22 14.64 2.98 24.84
CA ALA A 22 14.77 4.32 24.23
C ALA A 22 15.30 4.29 22.78
N SER A 23 15.84 3.16 22.30
CA SER A 23 16.46 3.04 20.97
C SER A 23 15.55 2.48 19.88
N ALA A 24 14.26 2.26 20.16
CA ALA A 24 13.28 1.77 19.18
C ALA A 24 12.38 2.88 18.60
N MET A 25 12.79 4.15 18.64
CA MET A 25 12.15 5.18 17.83
C MET A 25 12.67 5.04 16.40
N ALA A 26 11.96 4.28 15.56
CA ALA A 26 12.15 4.33 14.13
C ALA A 26 11.99 5.80 13.69
N GLU A 27 13.06 6.42 13.20
CA GLU A 27 12.97 7.74 12.58
C GLU A 27 12.20 7.60 11.26
N THR A 28 10.87 7.72 11.31
CA THR A 28 10.07 8.06 10.13
C THR A 28 10.21 9.56 9.86
N LYS A 29 11.40 10.00 9.43
CA LYS A 29 11.64 11.35 8.89
C LYS A 29 11.60 11.35 7.36
N GLY A 30 10.63 10.62 6.79
CA GLY A 30 10.28 10.69 5.38
C GLY A 30 8.96 11.41 5.21
N SER A 31 8.75 12.08 4.08
CA SER A 31 7.42 12.47 3.63
C SER A 31 6.50 11.25 3.70
N PRO A 32 5.25 11.36 4.20
CA PRO A 32 4.29 10.25 4.17
C PRO A 32 3.94 9.82 2.73
N SER A 33 4.31 10.64 1.75
CA SER A 33 4.12 10.38 0.33
C SER A 33 5.44 10.04 -0.35
N MET A 34 5.37 9.15 -1.34
CA MET A 34 6.48 8.81 -2.24
C MET A 34 7.10 10.08 -2.85
N VAL A 35 8.43 10.15 -2.85
CA VAL A 35 9.15 11.23 -3.55
C VAL A 35 9.01 11.00 -5.05
N THR A 36 8.36 11.94 -5.75
CA THR A 36 8.20 11.88 -7.20
C THR A 36 9.33 12.62 -7.92
N GLY A 37 9.75 12.12 -9.08
CA GLY A 37 10.73 12.77 -9.96
C GLY A 37 10.12 13.85 -10.86
N GLY A 38 10.79 14.14 -11.96
CA GLY A 38 10.27 14.99 -13.03
C GLY A 38 9.12 14.33 -13.81
N ILE A 39 8.59 15.06 -14.80
CA ILE A 39 7.54 14.54 -15.69
C ILE A 39 8.07 13.33 -16.47
N THR A 40 7.27 12.27 -16.52
CA THR A 40 7.51 11.07 -17.33
C THR A 40 6.45 10.96 -18.43
N SER A 41 6.73 10.19 -19.48
CA SER A 41 5.71 9.77 -20.44
C SER A 41 4.67 8.87 -19.77
N GLN A 42 3.49 8.82 -20.36
CA GLN A 42 2.46 7.84 -20.02
C GLN A 42 3.00 6.41 -20.14
N PRO A 43 2.65 5.47 -19.23
CA PRO A 43 2.95 4.05 -19.39
C PRO A 43 2.33 3.49 -20.67
N ILE A 44 3.01 2.54 -21.33
CA ILE A 44 2.51 1.98 -22.58
C ILE A 44 1.20 1.20 -22.38
N GLY A 45 1.05 0.46 -21.27
CA GLY A 45 -0.19 -0.24 -20.90
C GLY A 45 -1.38 0.71 -20.82
N HIS A 46 -1.23 1.83 -20.10
CA HIS A 46 -2.27 2.87 -20.03
C HIS A 46 -2.58 3.51 -21.41
N TYR A 47 -1.57 3.74 -22.25
CA TYR A 47 -1.80 4.31 -23.59
C TYR A 47 -2.67 3.37 -24.44
N GLU A 48 -2.32 2.09 -24.51
CA GLU A 48 -3.08 1.08 -25.27
C GLU A 48 -4.48 0.85 -24.66
N PHE A 49 -4.58 0.83 -23.33
CA PHE A 49 -5.86 0.75 -22.62
C PHE A 49 -6.79 1.90 -23.00
N CYS A 50 -6.32 3.15 -23.04
CA CYS A 50 -7.15 4.29 -23.45
C CYS A 50 -7.58 4.24 -24.91
N GLN A 51 -6.78 3.61 -25.78
CA GLN A 51 -7.19 3.38 -27.17
C GLN A 51 -8.35 2.39 -27.24
N LYS A 52 -8.38 1.40 -26.35
CA LYS A 52 -9.44 0.37 -26.27
C LYS A 52 -10.68 0.86 -25.50
N TYR A 53 -10.48 1.56 -24.39
CA TYR A 53 -11.50 2.02 -23.44
C TYR A 53 -11.50 3.55 -23.35
N ALA A 54 -11.85 4.21 -24.47
CA ALA A 54 -11.75 5.68 -24.58
C ALA A 54 -12.55 6.44 -23.50
N ASP A 55 -13.67 5.88 -23.04
CA ASP A 55 -14.52 6.50 -22.02
C ASP A 55 -13.86 6.53 -20.64
N GLU A 56 -13.00 5.57 -20.31
CA GLU A 56 -12.24 5.53 -19.04
C GLU A 56 -11.19 6.66 -18.98
N CYS A 57 -10.69 7.09 -20.14
CA CYS A 57 -9.62 8.08 -20.24
C CYS A 57 -10.09 9.49 -20.58
N ASN A 58 -11.40 9.71 -20.72
CA ASN A 58 -11.99 11.02 -21.00
C ASN A 58 -12.68 11.65 -19.78
N ILE A 59 -12.48 11.08 -18.59
CA ILE A 59 -13.07 11.57 -17.35
C ILE A 59 -12.45 12.92 -16.97
N ARG A 60 -13.29 13.97 -16.92
CA ARG A 60 -12.90 15.32 -16.48
C ARG A 60 -13.56 15.65 -15.16
N SER A 61 -13.00 15.13 -14.08
CA SER A 61 -13.43 15.45 -12.72
C SER A 61 -12.83 16.78 -12.25
N LYS A 62 -13.61 17.55 -11.49
CA LYS A 62 -13.07 18.73 -10.80
C LYS A 62 -12.16 18.27 -9.68
N ALA A 63 -11.02 18.93 -9.51
CA ALA A 63 -10.19 18.74 -8.33
C ALA A 63 -11.01 19.11 -7.08
N THR A 64 -11.40 18.10 -6.32
CA THR A 64 -12.14 18.22 -5.06
C THR A 64 -11.35 17.54 -3.95
N PRO A 65 -11.51 17.96 -2.68
CA PRO A 65 -10.89 17.24 -1.58
C PRO A 65 -11.33 15.76 -1.60
N PRO A 66 -10.43 14.81 -1.28
CA PRO A 66 -10.80 13.41 -1.19
C PRO A 66 -12.02 13.22 -0.27
N PRO A 67 -12.97 12.35 -0.65
CA PRO A 67 -14.13 12.09 0.20
C PRO A 67 -13.68 11.48 1.53
N ARG A 68 -14.37 11.84 2.62
CA ARG A 68 -14.13 11.19 3.91
C ARG A 68 -14.63 9.76 3.84
N VAL A 69 -13.78 8.82 4.23
CA VAL A 69 -14.17 7.41 4.39
C VAL A 69 -14.93 7.30 5.71
N THR A 70 -16.24 7.05 5.62
CA THR A 70 -17.12 6.77 6.77
C THR A 70 -17.01 5.32 7.19
N ASP A 71 -17.65 4.92 8.30
CA ASP A 71 -17.73 3.51 8.69
C ASP A 71 -18.38 2.64 7.60
N TYR A 72 -19.39 3.18 6.91
CA TYR A 72 -19.97 2.56 5.72
C TYR A 72 -18.94 2.44 4.59
N GLY A 73 -18.21 3.53 4.28
CA GLY A 73 -17.16 3.51 3.26
C GLY A 73 -16.06 2.49 3.55
N TRP A 74 -15.68 2.32 4.82
CA TRP A 74 -14.77 1.25 5.24
C TRP A 74 -15.35 -0.15 5.04
N GLY A 75 -16.66 -0.32 5.19
CA GLY A 75 -17.36 -1.54 4.83
C GLY A 75 -17.20 -1.87 3.34
N VAL A 76 -17.50 -0.90 2.48
CA VAL A 76 -17.38 -1.03 1.02
C VAL A 76 -15.95 -1.35 0.60
N ILE A 77 -14.95 -0.63 1.12
CA ILE A 77 -13.53 -0.89 0.79
C ILE A 77 -13.14 -2.32 1.12
N ARG A 78 -13.52 -2.82 2.30
CA ARG A 78 -13.20 -4.20 2.70
C ARG A 78 -13.91 -5.22 1.81
N GLU A 79 -15.18 -5.00 1.48
CA GLU A 79 -15.95 -5.89 0.61
C GLU A 79 -15.32 -5.98 -0.78
N VAL A 80 -15.06 -4.84 -1.43
CA VAL A 80 -14.41 -4.79 -2.75
C VAL A 80 -13.04 -5.45 -2.70
N ASN A 81 -12.20 -5.09 -1.73
CA ASN A 81 -10.87 -5.64 -1.58
C ASN A 81 -10.91 -7.17 -1.39
N THR A 82 -11.80 -7.69 -0.55
CA THR A 82 -11.93 -9.15 -0.37
C THR A 82 -12.46 -9.81 -1.64
N SER A 83 -13.44 -9.21 -2.31
CA SER A 83 -14.02 -9.77 -3.54
C SER A 83 -12.97 -9.90 -4.65
N VAL A 84 -12.22 -8.82 -4.94
CA VAL A 84 -11.19 -8.82 -6.00
C VAL A 84 -10.08 -9.81 -5.66
N ASN A 85 -9.51 -9.73 -4.45
CA ASN A 85 -8.40 -10.60 -4.03
C ASN A 85 -8.76 -12.10 -3.98
N THR A 86 -10.04 -12.45 -3.89
CA THR A 86 -10.47 -13.86 -3.87
C THR A 86 -10.93 -14.36 -5.24
N THR A 87 -11.22 -13.46 -6.18
CA THR A 87 -11.74 -13.81 -7.51
C THR A 87 -10.66 -13.81 -8.57
N ILE A 88 -9.69 -12.88 -8.49
CA ILE A 88 -8.62 -12.73 -9.48
C ILE A 88 -7.37 -13.47 -9.01
N VAL A 89 -6.84 -14.35 -9.85
CA VAL A 89 -5.58 -15.04 -9.61
C VAL A 89 -4.42 -14.09 -9.94
N ALA A 90 -3.52 -13.86 -8.99
CA ALA A 90 -2.32 -13.06 -9.24
C ALA A 90 -1.38 -13.78 -10.21
N MET A 91 -1.18 -13.21 -11.40
CA MET A 91 -0.30 -13.69 -12.47
C MET A 91 0.20 -12.50 -13.28
N THR A 92 1.45 -12.53 -13.72
CA THR A 92 2.04 -11.42 -14.50
C THR A 92 1.47 -11.34 -15.92
N ASP A 93 1.50 -10.15 -16.51
CA ASP A 93 1.14 -9.97 -17.92
C ASP A 93 1.95 -10.84 -18.89
N GLN A 94 3.21 -11.11 -18.56
CA GLN A 94 4.04 -12.00 -19.36
C GLN A 94 3.52 -13.45 -19.35
N GLU A 95 2.94 -13.90 -18.23
CA GLU A 95 2.33 -15.24 -18.10
C GLU A 95 0.97 -15.31 -18.80
N ILE A 96 0.18 -14.23 -18.77
CA ILE A 96 -1.19 -14.20 -19.31
C ILE A 96 -1.20 -13.88 -20.82
N TYR A 97 -0.47 -12.85 -21.23
CA TYR A 97 -0.55 -12.24 -22.56
C TYR A 97 0.75 -12.35 -23.37
N GLY A 98 1.86 -12.70 -22.70
CA GLY A 98 3.17 -12.78 -23.37
C GLY A 98 3.82 -11.42 -23.64
N LYS A 99 3.40 -10.37 -22.90
CA LYS A 99 3.88 -8.99 -23.04
C LYS A 99 4.32 -8.44 -21.69
N ASP A 100 5.11 -7.38 -21.71
CA ASP A 100 5.56 -6.71 -20.48
C ASP A 100 4.41 -6.00 -19.74
N GLU A 101 3.42 -5.45 -20.45
CA GLU A 101 2.32 -4.64 -19.90
C GLU A 101 1.05 -4.73 -20.78
N VAL A 102 -0.09 -5.03 -20.16
CA VAL A 102 -1.45 -5.12 -20.72
C VAL A 102 -2.47 -4.79 -19.64
N TRP A 103 -2.82 -3.52 -19.50
CA TRP A 103 -3.86 -3.11 -18.56
C TRP A 103 -5.23 -3.60 -19.02
N GLU A 104 -6.01 -4.21 -18.12
CA GLU A 104 -7.32 -4.76 -18.44
C GLU A 104 -8.25 -4.77 -17.21
N TYR A 105 -9.54 -5.02 -17.41
CA TYR A 105 -10.44 -5.44 -16.32
C TYR A 105 -10.58 -6.97 -16.34
N PRO A 106 -9.67 -7.72 -15.69
CA PRO A 106 -9.69 -9.17 -15.79
C PRO A 106 -10.88 -9.78 -15.05
N THR A 107 -11.30 -10.94 -15.54
CA THR A 107 -12.33 -11.77 -14.88
C THR A 107 -11.75 -13.04 -14.26
N THR A 108 -10.46 -13.31 -14.48
CA THR A 108 -9.80 -14.56 -14.05
C THR A 108 -8.42 -14.36 -13.42
N ALA A 109 -7.54 -13.59 -14.06
CA ALA A 109 -6.17 -13.40 -13.61
C ALA A 109 -5.64 -12.03 -14.09
N GLY A 110 -4.74 -11.45 -13.30
CA GLY A 110 -4.08 -10.17 -13.57
C GLY A 110 -2.94 -9.95 -12.59
N ASP A 111 -2.21 -8.85 -12.74
CA ASP A 111 -1.16 -8.45 -11.80
C ASP A 111 -1.51 -7.15 -11.06
N CYS A 112 -0.53 -6.32 -10.71
CA CYS A 112 -0.69 -5.35 -9.65
C CYS A 112 -1.68 -4.24 -10.01
N GLU A 113 -1.59 -3.73 -11.23
CA GLU A 113 -2.43 -2.66 -11.75
C GLU A 113 -3.86 -3.09 -12.05
N ASP A 114 -4.07 -4.39 -12.27
CA ASP A 114 -5.39 -4.94 -12.58
C ASP A 114 -6.25 -5.12 -11.31
N PHE A 115 -5.64 -5.10 -10.12
CA PHE A 115 -6.30 -5.23 -8.83
C PHE A 115 -6.74 -3.86 -8.28
N VAL A 116 -7.59 -3.15 -9.03
CA VAL A 116 -8.06 -1.79 -8.71
C VAL A 116 -9.54 -1.68 -8.38
#